data_AF-A0A4Q5PYW9-F1
#
_entry.id   AF-A0A4Q5PYW9-F1
#
_cell.length_a   1.000
_cell.length_b   1.000
_cell.length_c   1.000
_cell.angle_alpha   90.00
_cell.angle_beta   90.00
_cell.angle_gamma   90.00
#
_symmetry.space_group_name_H-M   'P 1'
#
loop_
_entity.id
_entity.type
_entity.pdbx_description
1 polymer ?
#
loop_
_entity_poly.entity_id
_entity_poly.type
_entity_poly.pdbx_seq_one_letter_code
_entity_poly.pdbx_strand_id
1 'polypeptide(L)'
;MVRYIILTKNMSYKIRKLKYANSGMTLIEAMTVIVIISVLVSIGVANYLQSSKKRALEASLQTNMRTLQIMLETYKVDWSGYPEHLSQLASEADAKKYNKSIANPYTGKSGPINSENIWAIDYLDPTNSSFDSQKTLYRGKVGFQSVSTSKYYLLGYDDKSELIEKNGKAYTVTSGG
;
A
#
# COMPACT_ATOMS: atom_id res chain seq x y z
N MET A 1 -21.32 -22.87 -72.29
CA MET A 1 -20.89 -23.22 -70.91
C MET A 1 -20.42 -21.93 -70.24
N VAL A 2 -20.99 -21.31 -69.21
CA VAL A 2 -22.27 -21.29 -68.49
C VAL A 2 -22.35 -19.85 -67.96
N ARG A 3 -23.51 -19.19 -68.11
CA ARG A 3 -23.82 -17.87 -67.53
C ARG A 3 -23.80 -17.99 -66.00
N TYR A 4 -23.14 -17.07 -65.28
CA TYR A 4 -23.47 -16.83 -63.88
C TYR A 4 -24.20 -15.49 -63.72
N ILE A 5 -25.40 -15.66 -63.19
CA ILE A 5 -26.48 -14.71 -63.02
C ILE A 5 -26.12 -13.72 -61.90
N ILE A 6 -26.39 -12.46 -62.20
CA ILE A 6 -26.39 -11.33 -61.29
C ILE A 6 -27.34 -11.63 -60.11
N LEU A 7 -26.82 -11.67 -58.89
CA LEU A 7 -27.60 -11.52 -57.66
C LEU A 7 -27.08 -10.32 -56.88
N THR A 8 -27.36 -9.12 -57.39
CA THR A 8 -27.34 -7.90 -56.58
C THR A 8 -28.52 -7.96 -55.61
N LYS A 9 -28.26 -8.50 -54.42
CA LYS A 9 -29.20 -8.41 -53.30
C LYS A 9 -29.29 -6.94 -52.87
N ASN A 10 -30.28 -6.23 -53.39
CA ASN A 10 -30.63 -4.87 -52.98
C ASN A 10 -31.05 -4.86 -51.50
N MET A 11 -30.09 -4.70 -50.60
CA MET A 11 -30.35 -4.47 -49.19
C MET A 11 -30.35 -2.96 -48.94
N SER A 12 -31.51 -2.34 -49.15
CA SER A 12 -31.72 -0.92 -48.86
C SER A 12 -31.79 -0.72 -47.35
N TYR A 13 -30.64 -0.45 -46.72
CA TYR A 13 -30.62 -0.04 -45.31
C TYR A 13 -30.93 1.45 -45.22
N LYS A 14 -32.21 1.76 -44.99
CA LYS A 14 -32.71 3.14 -44.83
C LYS A 14 -32.25 3.67 -43.48
N ILE A 15 -31.06 4.27 -43.42
CA ILE A 15 -30.54 4.95 -42.21
C ILE A 15 -31.46 6.12 -41.90
N ARG A 16 -32.25 6.02 -40.83
CA ARG A 16 -32.98 7.18 -40.28
C ARG A 16 -31.95 8.11 -39.66
N LYS A 17 -31.68 9.27 -40.28
CA LYS A 17 -30.92 10.34 -39.62
C LYS A 17 -31.76 10.84 -38.44
N LEU A 18 -31.35 10.50 -37.23
CA LEU A 18 -31.87 11.13 -36.02
C LEU A 18 -31.47 12.61 -36.09
N LYS A 19 -32.48 13.48 -36.21
CA LYS A 19 -32.30 14.93 -36.26
C LYS A 19 -31.96 15.36 -34.82
N TYR A 20 -30.67 15.52 -34.53
CA TYR A 20 -30.25 16.17 -33.28
C TYR A 20 -30.82 17.59 -33.33
N ALA A 21 -31.76 17.89 -32.43
CA ALA A 21 -32.21 19.26 -32.23
C ALA A 21 -30.99 20.05 -31.76
N ASN A 22 -30.48 20.94 -32.61
CA ASN A 22 -29.38 21.84 -32.28
C ASN A 22 -29.90 22.89 -31.28
N SER A 23 -30.01 22.47 -30.02
CA SER A 23 -30.20 23.33 -28.86
C SER A 23 -28.83 23.86 -28.48
N GLY A 24 -28.57 25.15 -28.73
CA GLY A 24 -27.34 25.80 -28.28
C GLY A 24 -27.35 25.97 -26.77
N MET A 25 -26.32 25.49 -26.07
CA MET A 25 -26.08 25.87 -24.67
C MET A 25 -25.83 27.38 -24.59
N THR A 26 -26.40 28.02 -23.58
CA THR A 26 -26.14 29.45 -23.36
C THR A 26 -24.76 29.65 -22.71
N LEU A 27 -24.13 30.80 -22.95
CA LEU A 27 -22.83 31.11 -22.32
C LEU A 27 -22.95 31.14 -20.79
N ILE A 28 -24.05 31.67 -20.26
CA ILE A 28 -24.28 31.76 -18.82
C ILE A 28 -24.49 30.39 -18.17
N GLU A 29 -25.09 29.44 -18.89
CA GLU A 29 -25.22 28.06 -18.45
C GLU A 29 -23.85 27.40 -18.32
N ALA A 30 -22.95 27.59 -19.29
CA ALA A 30 -21.58 27.12 -19.16
C ALA A 30 -20.81 27.83 -18.02
N MET A 31 -20.99 29.14 -17.85
CA MET A 31 -20.30 29.92 -16.82
C MET A 31 -20.71 29.54 -15.39
N THR A 32 -22.01 29.37 -15.14
CA THR A 32 -22.50 28.97 -13.82
C THR A 32 -22.07 27.55 -13.46
N VAL A 33 -22.05 26.64 -14.43
CA VAL A 33 -21.57 25.26 -14.22
C VAL A 33 -20.08 25.25 -13.83
N ILE A 34 -19.22 25.99 -14.54
CA ILE A 34 -17.78 26.03 -14.19
C ILE A 34 -17.54 26.66 -12.81
N VAL A 35 -18.37 27.64 -12.41
CA VAL A 35 -18.29 28.24 -11.08
C VAL A 35 -18.67 27.21 -10.01
N ILE A 36 -19.78 26.49 -10.19
CA ILE A 36 -20.23 25.49 -9.21
C ILE A 36 -19.22 24.33 -9.08
N ILE A 37 -18.72 23.78 -10.20
CA ILE A 37 -17.72 22.71 -10.13
C ILE A 37 -16.42 23.20 -9.47
N SER A 38 -16.01 24.47 -9.66
CA SER A 38 -14.79 24.99 -9.05
C SER A 38 -14.85 25.00 -7.51
N VAL A 39 -16.01 25.37 -6.95
CA VAL A 39 -16.25 25.36 -5.50
C VAL A 39 -16.27 23.92 -4.96
N LEU A 40 -16.97 23.01 -5.66
CA LEU A 40 -17.05 21.61 -5.27
C LEU A 40 -15.68 20.91 -5.30
N VAL A 41 -14.90 21.14 -6.37
CA VAL A 41 -13.56 20.58 -6.51
C VAL A 41 -12.62 21.13 -5.43
N SER A 42 -12.71 22.42 -5.10
CA SER A 42 -11.89 23.03 -4.05
C SER A 42 -12.05 22.31 -2.70
N ILE A 43 -13.28 21.99 -2.30
CA ILE A 43 -13.56 21.34 -1.01
C ILE A 43 -13.32 19.82 -1.09
N GLY A 44 -13.76 19.18 -2.17
CA GLY A 44 -13.70 17.72 -2.32
C GLY A 44 -12.28 17.18 -2.45
N VAL A 45 -11.41 17.88 -3.19
CA VAL A 45 -10.03 17.42 -3.46
C VAL A 45 -9.18 17.47 -2.19
N ALA A 46 -9.27 18.54 -1.39
CA ALA A 46 -8.46 18.70 -0.18
C ALA A 46 -8.67 17.54 0.83
N ASN A 47 -9.93 17.16 1.06
CA ASN A 47 -10.28 16.11 2.02
C ASN A 47 -9.96 14.70 1.52
N TYR A 48 -10.21 14.44 0.23
CA TYR A 48 -9.96 13.12 -0.37
C TYR A 48 -8.47 12.79 -0.37
N LEU A 49 -7.61 13.74 -0.74
CA LEU A 49 -6.18 13.51 -0.86
C LEU A 49 -5.53 13.14 0.48
N GLN A 50 -5.93 13.76 1.58
CA GLN A 50 -5.31 13.48 2.89
C GLN A 50 -5.76 12.13 3.46
N SER A 51 -7.08 11.88 3.45
CA SER A 51 -7.66 10.68 4.05
C SER A 51 -7.31 9.41 3.28
N SER A 52 -7.39 9.45 1.95
CA SER A 52 -7.12 8.28 1.12
C SER A 52 -5.64 7.94 1.10
N LYS A 53 -4.74 8.93 1.07
CA LYS A 53 -3.29 8.68 1.14
C LYS A 53 -2.90 8.06 2.48
N LYS A 54 -3.35 8.62 3.61
CA LYS A 54 -3.03 8.08 4.93
C LYS A 54 -3.47 6.61 5.06
N ARG A 55 -4.70 6.30 4.68
CA ARG A 55 -5.23 4.92 4.70
C ARG A 55 -4.45 3.98 3.78
N ALA A 56 -4.06 4.45 2.59
CA ALA A 56 -3.24 3.65 1.66
C ALA A 56 -1.85 3.34 2.23
N LEU A 57 -1.21 4.33 2.87
CA LEU A 57 0.08 4.15 3.54
C LEU A 57 0.01 3.16 4.69
N GLU A 58 -1.00 3.29 5.56
CA GLU A 58 -1.24 2.35 6.68
C GLU A 58 -1.56 0.93 6.18
N ALA A 59 -2.33 0.80 5.11
CA ALA A 59 -2.64 -0.49 4.49
C ALA A 59 -1.38 -1.15 3.87
N SER A 60 -0.52 -0.34 3.25
CA SER A 60 0.78 -0.80 2.76
C SER A 60 1.67 -1.27 3.91
N LEU A 61 1.73 -0.53 5.02
CA LEU A 61 2.49 -0.96 6.20
C LEU A 61 1.94 -2.26 6.82
N GLN A 62 0.62 -2.42 6.86
CA GLN A 62 -0.01 -3.69 7.28
C GLN A 62 0.36 -4.85 6.36
N THR A 63 0.51 -4.60 5.06
CA THR A 63 0.97 -5.61 4.10
C THR A 63 2.44 -5.97 4.34
N ASN A 64 3.28 -4.98 4.65
CA ASN A 64 4.68 -5.20 5.02
C ASN A 64 4.80 -6.04 6.29
N MET A 65 3.97 -5.76 7.31
CA MET A 65 3.90 -6.56 8.54
C MET A 65 3.56 -8.03 8.27
N ARG A 66 2.55 -8.29 7.42
CA ARG A 66 2.20 -9.65 7.03
C ARG A 66 3.30 -10.34 6.24
N THR A 67 3.99 -9.60 5.39
CA THR A 67 5.13 -10.15 4.63
C THR A 67 6.25 -10.57 5.57
N LEU A 68 6.56 -9.74 6.57
CA LEU A 68 7.55 -10.08 7.60
C LEU A 68 7.12 -11.29 8.43
N GLN A 69 5.83 -11.37 8.80
CA GLN A 69 5.28 -12.56 9.47
C GLN A 69 5.51 -13.83 8.65
N ILE A 70 5.24 -13.83 7.34
CA ILE A 70 5.48 -14.99 6.47
C ILE A 70 6.97 -15.39 6.48
N MET A 71 7.87 -14.41 6.45
CA MET A 71 9.32 -14.67 6.53
C MET A 71 9.72 -15.28 7.88
N LEU A 72 9.14 -14.80 8.98
CA LEU A 72 9.37 -15.33 10.33
C LEU A 72 8.83 -16.75 10.49
N GLU A 73 7.65 -17.04 9.92
CA GLU A 73 7.10 -18.40 9.93
C GLU A 73 7.96 -19.36 9.09
N THR A 74 8.48 -18.89 7.95
CA THR A 74 9.43 -19.68 7.14
C THR A 74 10.70 -20.00 7.94
N TYR A 75 11.26 -19.02 8.64
CA TYR A 75 12.42 -19.22 9.51
C TYR A 75 12.13 -20.28 10.59
N LYS A 76 10.97 -20.21 11.24
CA LYS A 76 10.60 -21.14 12.31
C LYS A 76 10.47 -22.58 11.84
N VAL A 77 10.01 -22.82 10.61
CA VAL A 77 9.93 -24.16 10.02
C VAL A 77 11.30 -24.84 10.02
N ASP A 78 12.36 -24.08 9.78
CA ASP A 78 13.72 -24.61 9.67
C ASP A 78 14.46 -24.66 11.01
N TRP A 79 14.26 -23.67 11.88
CA TRP A 79 15.04 -23.47 13.10
C TRP A 79 14.30 -23.82 14.39
N SER A 80 13.06 -24.33 14.29
CA SER A 80 12.18 -24.68 15.43
C SER A 80 11.93 -23.53 16.43
N GLY A 81 12.21 -22.29 16.01
CA GLY A 81 12.03 -21.08 16.80
C GLY A 81 12.15 -19.83 15.95
N TYR A 82 11.69 -18.70 16.49
CA TYR A 82 11.82 -17.39 15.86
C TYR A 82 13.21 -16.79 16.13
N PRO A 83 13.71 -15.92 15.23
CA PRO A 83 15.01 -15.28 15.40
C PRO A 83 14.98 -14.29 16.57
N GLU A 84 16.15 -14.02 17.17
CA GLU A 84 16.28 -13.00 18.21
C GLU A 84 16.31 -11.59 17.62
N HIS A 85 16.93 -11.45 16.44
CA HIS A 85 17.10 -10.19 15.73
C HIS A 85 16.80 -10.33 14.24
N LEU A 86 16.39 -9.24 13.60
CA LEU A 86 16.17 -9.20 12.15
C LEU A 86 17.41 -9.52 11.32
N SER A 87 18.61 -9.26 11.85
CA SER A 87 19.88 -9.62 11.20
C SER A 87 20.02 -11.13 11.00
N GLN A 88 19.59 -11.93 11.99
CA GLN A 88 19.57 -13.38 11.93
C GLN A 88 18.55 -13.87 10.89
N LEU A 89 17.35 -13.27 10.86
CA LEU A 89 16.36 -13.55 9.83
C LEU A 89 16.91 -13.25 8.43
N ALA A 90 17.57 -12.11 8.25
CA ALA A 90 18.02 -11.66 6.95
C ALA A 90 19.16 -12.53 6.41
N SER A 91 20.15 -12.88 7.23
CA SER A 91 21.24 -13.77 6.83
C SER A 91 20.74 -15.13 6.36
N GLU A 92 19.73 -15.66 7.05
CA GLU A 92 19.08 -16.90 6.64
C GLU A 92 18.34 -16.71 5.32
N ALA A 93 17.45 -15.70 5.28
CA ALA A 93 16.58 -15.44 4.14
C ALA A 93 17.35 -15.20 2.84
N ASP A 94 18.56 -14.64 2.92
CA ASP A 94 19.47 -14.51 1.78
C ASP A 94 20.04 -15.86 1.36
N ALA A 95 20.51 -16.67 2.31
CA ALA A 95 21.05 -18.00 2.04
C ALA A 95 20.01 -18.92 1.39
N LYS A 96 18.75 -18.85 1.85
CA LYS A 96 17.62 -19.64 1.32
C LYS A 96 16.76 -18.92 0.28
N LYS A 97 17.15 -17.70 -0.12
CA LYS A 97 16.52 -16.91 -1.19
C LYS A 97 15.03 -16.60 -0.99
N TYR A 98 14.58 -16.43 0.25
CA TYR A 98 13.24 -15.92 0.54
C TYR A 98 13.22 -14.46 1.04
N ASN A 99 14.38 -13.80 1.12
CA ASN A 99 14.44 -12.39 1.47
C ASN A 99 13.65 -11.53 0.47
N LYS A 100 12.76 -10.67 0.98
CA LYS A 100 11.88 -9.83 0.16
C LYS A 100 12.39 -8.40 0.17
N SER A 101 12.57 -7.85 -1.03
CA SER A 101 12.75 -6.41 -1.19
C SER A 101 11.39 -5.73 -1.10
N ILE A 102 11.20 -4.93 -0.05
CA ILE A 102 9.93 -4.27 0.23
C ILE A 102 10.17 -2.77 0.31
N ALA A 103 9.22 -2.00 -0.22
CA ALA A 103 9.23 -0.55 -0.14
C ALA A 103 8.70 -0.07 1.22
N ASN A 104 9.41 0.90 1.81
CA ASN A 104 8.87 1.70 2.90
C ASN A 104 7.76 2.61 2.33
N PRO A 105 6.52 2.52 2.83
CA PRO A 105 5.38 3.25 2.26
C PRO A 105 5.57 4.78 2.29
N TYR A 106 6.33 5.28 3.26
CA TYR A 106 6.45 6.71 3.55
C TYR A 106 7.69 7.36 2.93
N THR A 107 8.74 6.58 2.64
CA THR A 107 9.97 7.10 1.99
C THR A 107 10.10 6.66 0.54
N GLY A 108 9.37 5.62 0.11
CA GLY A 108 9.48 5.04 -1.23
C GLY A 108 10.76 4.25 -1.49
N LYS A 109 11.72 4.26 -0.56
CA LYS A 109 12.93 3.43 -0.63
C LYS A 109 12.54 1.97 -0.48
N SER A 110 13.19 1.08 -1.22
CA SER A 110 12.95 -0.36 -1.14
C SER A 110 14.26 -1.12 -0.96
N GLY A 111 14.18 -2.22 -0.24
CA GLY A 111 15.31 -3.11 -0.07
C GLY A 111 14.98 -4.32 0.80
N PRO A 112 15.88 -5.29 0.87
CA PRO A 112 15.79 -6.41 1.80
C PRO A 112 16.01 -6.00 3.27
N ILE A 113 15.72 -6.90 4.21
CA ILE A 113 15.79 -6.62 5.67
C ILE A 113 17.21 -6.26 6.15
N ASN A 114 18.26 -6.69 5.45
CA ASN A 114 19.67 -6.45 5.78
C ASN A 114 20.23 -5.11 5.25
N SER A 115 19.52 -4.41 4.35
CA SER A 115 20.07 -3.27 3.60
C SER A 115 19.64 -1.95 4.21
N GLU A 116 20.20 -1.57 5.36
CA GLU A 116 20.00 -0.24 5.99
C GLU A 116 18.65 -0.04 6.70
N ASN A 117 18.00 -1.13 7.14
CA ASN A 117 16.73 -1.08 7.88
C ASN A 117 15.66 -0.28 7.11
N ILE A 118 15.49 -0.46 5.79
CA ILE A 118 14.63 0.42 4.98
C ILE A 118 13.16 0.37 5.40
N TRP A 119 12.63 -0.83 5.62
CA TRP A 119 11.20 -1.07 5.88
C TRP A 119 10.94 -1.90 7.14
N ALA A 120 11.96 -2.53 7.70
CA ALA A 120 11.90 -3.28 8.96
C ALA A 120 13.08 -2.88 9.85
N ILE A 121 12.88 -2.93 11.17
CA ILE A 121 13.88 -2.58 12.18
C ILE A 121 13.61 -3.35 13.47
N ASP A 122 14.66 -3.71 14.21
CA ASP A 122 14.48 -4.28 15.55
C ASP A 122 13.87 -3.23 16.49
N TYR A 123 12.94 -3.67 17.33
CA TYR A 123 12.30 -2.82 18.33
C TYR A 123 13.33 -2.41 19.39
N LEU A 124 13.54 -1.11 19.54
CA LEU A 124 14.25 -0.54 20.67
C LEU A 124 13.22 -0.09 21.70
N ASP A 125 13.44 -0.51 22.95
CA ASP A 125 12.59 -0.08 24.06
C ASP A 125 12.67 1.45 24.21
N PRO A 126 11.54 2.16 24.30
CA PRO A 126 11.51 3.61 24.48
C PRO A 126 12.14 4.08 25.80
N THR A 127 12.34 3.20 26.78
CA THR A 127 13.09 3.49 28.01
C THR A 127 14.60 3.51 27.81
N ASN A 128 15.10 3.06 26.66
CA ASN A 128 16.51 3.11 26.31
C ASN A 128 16.91 4.56 25.99
N SER A 129 18.00 5.05 26.60
CA SER A 129 18.54 6.39 26.37
C SER A 129 18.92 6.69 24.91
N SER A 130 19.06 5.65 24.08
CA SER A 130 19.38 5.75 22.66
C SER A 130 18.13 5.85 21.76
N PHE A 131 16.93 5.61 22.29
CA PHE A 131 15.68 5.58 21.51
C PHE A 131 15.36 6.96 20.93
N ASP A 132 15.48 8.02 21.74
CA ASP A 132 15.16 9.38 21.30
C ASP A 132 16.05 9.85 20.13
N SER A 133 17.33 9.46 20.17
CA SER A 133 18.29 9.73 19.09
C SER A 133 18.03 8.93 17.80
N GLN A 134 17.31 7.80 17.89
CA GLN A 134 17.03 6.91 16.76
C GLN A 134 15.55 6.89 16.35
N LYS A 135 14.69 7.66 17.03
CA LYS A 135 13.24 7.68 16.79
C LYS A 135 12.90 7.98 15.33
N THR A 136 13.61 8.90 14.70
CA THR A 136 13.40 9.26 13.28
C THR A 136 13.67 8.10 12.32
N LEU A 137 14.46 7.10 12.73
CA LEU A 137 14.72 5.90 11.94
C LEU A 137 13.51 4.97 11.88
N TYR A 138 12.51 5.09 12.75
CA TYR A 138 11.36 4.18 12.75
C TYR A 138 10.28 4.55 11.73
N ARG A 139 10.35 5.74 11.13
CA ARG A 139 9.32 6.27 10.24
C ARG A 139 8.91 5.29 9.14
N GLY A 140 7.65 4.87 9.16
CA GLY A 140 7.08 4.01 8.12
C GLY A 140 7.64 2.60 8.08
N LYS A 141 8.23 2.11 9.18
CA LYS A 141 8.85 0.78 9.26
C LYS A 141 8.03 -0.17 10.13
N VAL A 142 8.34 -1.45 10.00
CA VAL A 142 7.85 -2.50 10.86
C VAL A 142 8.90 -2.78 11.94
N GLY A 143 8.54 -2.57 13.20
CA GLY A 143 9.31 -2.98 14.37
C GLY A 143 9.15 -4.47 14.64
N PHE A 144 10.25 -5.20 14.81
CA PHE A 144 10.25 -6.59 15.25
C PHE A 144 10.76 -6.70 16.69
N GLN A 145 10.01 -7.39 17.54
CA GLN A 145 10.44 -7.70 18.90
C GLN A 145 10.30 -9.19 19.17
N SER A 146 11.42 -9.85 19.45
CA SER A 146 11.42 -11.22 19.95
C SER A 146 11.14 -11.22 21.45
N VAL A 147 10.22 -12.07 21.89
CA VAL A 147 9.83 -12.22 23.32
C VAL A 147 10.33 -13.55 23.86
N SER A 148 10.27 -14.58 23.02
CA SER A 148 10.79 -15.91 23.27
C SER A 148 11.00 -16.60 21.93
N THR A 149 11.64 -17.78 21.94
CA THR A 149 11.79 -18.61 20.74
C THR A 149 10.45 -18.98 20.08
N SER A 150 9.32 -18.86 20.80
CA SER A 150 7.98 -19.20 20.31
C SER A 150 7.04 -17.99 20.16
N LYS A 151 7.47 -16.77 20.49
CA LYS A 151 6.62 -15.58 20.46
C LYS A 151 7.38 -14.34 20.02
N TYR A 152 6.76 -13.58 19.12
CA TYR A 152 7.24 -12.26 18.69
C TYR A 152 6.07 -11.27 18.57
N TYR A 153 6.40 -9.98 18.57
CA TYR A 153 5.48 -8.90 18.22
C TYR A 153 6.02 -8.11 17.02
N LEU A 154 5.12 -7.76 16.10
CA LEU A 154 5.36 -6.80 15.03
C LEU A 154 4.55 -5.54 15.28
N LEU A 155 5.22 -4.40 15.17
CA LEU A 155 4.67 -3.09 15.46
C LEU A 155 4.79 -2.23 14.19
N GLY A 156 3.72 -1.54 13.79
CA GLY A 156 3.79 -0.60 12.68
C GLY A 156 4.08 0.82 13.17
N TYR A 157 5.04 1.50 12.54
CA TYR A 157 5.34 2.91 12.80
C TYR A 157 4.81 3.82 11.70
N ASP A 158 4.18 4.91 12.10
CA ASP A 158 3.62 5.89 11.18
C ASP A 158 4.67 6.90 10.65
N ASP A 159 4.19 7.99 10.04
CA ASP A 159 5.00 9.08 9.50
C ASP A 159 5.85 9.80 10.56
N LYS A 160 5.40 9.80 11.82
CA LYS A 160 6.02 10.47 12.96
C LYS A 160 6.83 9.52 13.84
N SER A 161 7.01 8.27 13.39
CA SER A 161 7.61 7.21 14.19
C SER A 161 6.81 6.89 15.46
N GLU A 162 5.51 7.11 15.43
CA GLU A 162 4.60 6.71 16.49
C GLU A 162 3.98 5.36 16.12
N LEU A 163 3.62 4.57 17.14
CA LEU A 163 2.97 3.29 16.92
C LEU A 163 1.59 3.52 16.32
N ILE A 164 1.28 2.78 15.26
CA ILE A 164 -0.08 2.77 14.71
C ILE A 164 -1.00 2.16 15.76
N GLU A 165 -2.05 2.86 16.12
CA GLU A 165 -3.06 2.37 17.04
C GLU A 165 -4.34 1.93 16.32
N LYS A 166 -4.97 0.86 16.82
CA LYS A 166 -6.35 0.51 16.50
C LYS A 166 -7.13 0.41 17.81
N ASN A 167 -8.22 1.16 17.92
CA ASN A 167 -9.08 1.19 19.11
C ASN A 167 -8.33 1.58 20.41
N GLY A 168 -7.38 2.51 20.33
CA GLY A 168 -6.62 3.01 21.49
C GLY A 168 -5.57 2.04 22.04
N LYS A 169 -5.18 1.02 21.25
CA LYS A 169 -4.05 0.14 21.54
C LYS A 169 -3.14 0.06 20.34
N ALA A 170 -1.84 -0.09 20.58
CA ALA A 170 -0.86 -0.34 19.52
C ALA A 170 -1.29 -1.55 18.68
N TYR A 171 -1.33 -1.37 17.37
CA TYR A 171 -1.64 -2.42 16.42
C TYR A 171 -0.43 -3.35 16.31
N THR A 172 -0.58 -4.53 16.91
CA THR A 172 0.45 -5.56 16.92
C THR A 172 0.02 -6.77 16.11
N VAL A 173 0.94 -7.33 15.32
CA VAL A 173 0.80 -8.68 14.76
C VAL A 173 1.68 -9.61 15.59
N THR A 174 1.12 -10.72 16.08
CA THR A 174 1.82 -11.68 16.93
C THR A 174 1.97 -13.03 16.23
N SER A 175 2.92 -13.84 16.67
CA SER A 175 3.02 -15.24 16.26
C SER A 175 1.70 -16.00 16.50
N GLY A 176 1.22 -16.74 15.49
CA GLY A 176 0.02 -17.58 15.61
C GLY A 176 -1.34 -16.87 15.52
N GLY A 177 -1.37 -15.61 15.07
CA GLY A 177 -2.58 -14.83 14.82
C GLY A 177 -2.73 -14.34 13.39
#